data_AF-A0A6B3G2A2-F1
#
_entry.id   AF-A0A6B3G2A2-F1
#
_cell.length_a   1.000
_cell.length_b   1.000
_cell.length_c   1.000
_cell.angle_alpha   90.00
_cell.angle_beta   90.00
_cell.angle_gamma   90.00
#
_symmetry.space_group_name_H-M   'P 1'
#
loop_
_entity.id
_entity.type
_entity.pdbx_description
1 polymer ?
#
loop_
_entity_poly.entity_id
_entity_poly.type
_entity_poly.pdbx_seq_one_letter_code
_entity_poly.pdbx_strand_id
1 'polypeptide(L)'
;LWPLDDADATARISTSAIKEGAKLGLAAFRVTAEAFRRTVVEPLGKGEVSTAVSAAVPESLTFWCTPCGARHISGLLFQQAGLFGSVRVGAERGKTVLSPLGSPFPVPEAASGTQDLVRAYLRFLGPATRAEVAAFLGTRPTAIRPVWPEGLVEVSVDGTSAWLPESEVEALRGAPRADAGTVRLLPPGDPFLQA
;
A
#
# COMPACT_ATOMS: atom_id res chain seq x y z
N LEU A 1 5.09 -5.19 -0.05
CA LEU A 1 3.88 -4.48 0.44
C LEU A 1 3.47 -4.92 1.85
N TRP A 2 3.74 -6.17 2.26
CA TRP A 2 3.61 -6.54 3.68
C TRP A 2 4.53 -5.62 4.51
N PRO A 3 4.13 -5.19 5.72
CA PRO A 3 4.98 -4.33 6.53
C PRO A 3 6.31 -5.01 6.87
N LEU A 4 7.37 -4.20 6.95
CA LEU A 4 8.73 -4.70 7.14
C LEU A 4 8.99 -5.19 8.58
N ASP A 5 8.44 -4.46 9.55
CA ASP A 5 8.54 -4.75 10.98
C ASP A 5 7.33 -4.16 11.73
N ASP A 6 7.29 -4.30 13.06
CA ASP A 6 6.20 -3.77 13.89
C ASP A 6 6.12 -2.23 13.86
N ALA A 7 7.25 -1.54 13.70
CA ALA A 7 7.28 -0.08 13.65
C ALA A 7 6.69 0.44 12.33
N ASP A 8 7.02 -0.20 11.21
CA ASP A 8 6.43 0.04 9.89
C ASP A 8 4.93 -0.28 9.90
N ALA A 9 4.55 -1.46 10.41
CA ALA A 9 3.16 -1.87 10.52
C ALA A 9 2.33 -0.87 11.34
N THR A 10 2.84 -0.45 12.50
CA THR A 10 2.19 0.57 13.34
C THR A 10 2.04 1.89 12.59
N ALA A 11 3.10 2.35 11.92
CA ALA A 11 3.09 3.62 11.19
C ALA A 11 2.05 3.66 10.07
N ARG A 12 1.85 2.53 9.36
CA ARG A 12 0.91 2.37 8.25
C ARG A 12 -0.57 2.49 8.64
N ILE A 13 -0.91 2.18 9.89
CA ILE A 13 -2.33 2.06 10.33
C ILE A 13 -2.69 2.97 11.51
N SER A 14 -1.72 3.71 12.06
CA SER A 14 -1.92 4.56 13.23
C SER A 14 -2.91 5.69 12.96
N THR A 15 -4.06 5.63 13.62
CA THR A 15 -5.06 6.71 13.67
C THR A 15 -5.41 7.01 15.13
N SER A 16 -6.08 8.14 15.38
CA SER A 16 -6.58 8.48 16.71
C SER A 16 -7.54 7.42 17.26
N ALA A 17 -8.34 6.80 16.39
CA ALA A 17 -9.39 5.86 16.76
C ALA A 17 -8.87 4.48 17.19
N ILE A 18 -7.70 4.06 16.70
CA ILE A 18 -7.13 2.74 16.98
C ILE A 18 -5.68 2.81 17.47
N LYS A 19 -5.31 3.88 18.19
CA LYS A 19 -3.93 4.15 18.60
C LYS A 19 -3.29 2.98 19.38
N GLU A 20 -4.06 2.34 20.27
CA GLU A 20 -3.59 1.17 21.01
C GLU A 20 -3.54 -0.09 20.14
N GLY A 21 -4.53 -0.30 19.27
CA GLY A 21 -4.51 -1.42 18.33
C GLY A 21 -3.37 -1.35 17.32
N ALA A 22 -3.00 -0.15 16.89
CA ALA A 22 -1.88 0.05 15.96
C ALA A 22 -0.55 -0.49 16.52
N LYS A 23 -0.36 -0.46 17.85
CA LYS A 23 0.84 -0.99 18.53
C LYS A 23 0.97 -2.52 18.44
N LEU A 24 -0.07 -3.23 18.00
CA LEU A 24 0.02 -4.66 17.70
C LEU A 24 0.92 -4.95 16.48
N GLY A 25 1.30 -3.93 15.71
CA GLY A 25 2.29 -4.07 14.63
C GLY A 25 1.89 -5.12 13.60
N LEU A 26 2.79 -6.04 13.29
CA LEU A 26 2.59 -7.13 12.35
C LEU A 26 1.43 -8.05 12.75
N ALA A 27 1.15 -8.20 14.05
CA ALA A 27 0.05 -9.02 14.52
C ALA A 27 -1.32 -8.47 14.07
N ALA A 28 -1.47 -7.13 13.99
CA ALA A 28 -2.70 -6.50 13.47
C ALA A 28 -2.96 -6.88 12.00
N PHE A 29 -1.91 -6.86 11.18
CA PHE A 29 -1.98 -7.26 9.77
C PHE A 29 -2.29 -8.74 9.63
N ARG A 30 -1.60 -9.62 10.38
CA ARG A 30 -1.80 -11.06 10.34
C ARG A 30 -3.23 -11.47 10.71
N VAL A 31 -3.72 -11.03 11.87
CA VAL A 31 -5.06 -11.40 12.33
C VAL A 31 -6.15 -10.89 11.37
N THR A 32 -5.94 -9.72 10.78
CA THR A 32 -6.90 -9.13 9.84
C THR A 32 -6.87 -9.83 8.47
N ALA A 33 -5.69 -10.14 7.93
CA ALA A 33 -5.55 -10.89 6.69
C ALA A 33 -6.16 -12.29 6.80
N GLU A 34 -5.95 -12.97 7.93
CA GLU A 34 -6.59 -14.25 8.22
C GLU A 34 -8.11 -14.11 8.36
N ALA A 35 -8.61 -13.05 8.99
CA ALA A 35 -10.04 -12.77 9.08
C ALA A 35 -10.66 -12.56 7.70
N PHE A 36 -10.00 -11.80 6.80
CA PHE A 36 -10.42 -11.67 5.40
C PHE A 36 -10.49 -13.03 4.71
N ARG A 37 -9.45 -13.85 4.83
CA ARG A 37 -9.36 -15.16 4.16
C ARG A 37 -10.47 -16.11 4.60
N ARG A 38 -10.85 -16.10 5.89
CA ARG A 38 -11.98 -16.89 6.42
C ARG A 38 -13.33 -16.34 5.98
N THR A 39 -13.45 -15.03 5.82
CA THR A 39 -14.73 -14.35 5.53
C THR A 39 -15.07 -14.41 4.04
N VAL A 40 -14.10 -14.05 3.19
CA VAL A 40 -14.32 -13.83 1.76
C VAL A 40 -14.02 -15.12 1.00
N VAL A 41 -14.89 -16.11 1.16
CA VAL A 41 -14.84 -17.39 0.42
C VAL A 41 -15.70 -17.38 -0.84
N GLU A 42 -16.55 -16.36 -0.98
CA GLU A 42 -17.40 -16.06 -2.13
C GLU A 42 -17.50 -14.53 -2.32
N PRO A 43 -18.08 -14.05 -3.43
CA PRO A 43 -18.34 -12.62 -3.60
C PRO A 43 -19.29 -12.07 -2.53
N LEU A 44 -18.83 -11.05 -1.78
CA LEU A 44 -19.57 -10.41 -0.71
C LEU A 44 -19.53 -8.87 -0.85
N GLY A 45 -20.57 -8.19 -0.41
CA GLY A 45 -20.58 -6.73 -0.36
C GLY A 45 -19.54 -6.20 0.63
N LYS A 46 -18.91 -5.06 0.31
CA LYS A 46 -17.93 -4.41 1.20
C LYS A 46 -18.44 -4.25 2.65
N GLY A 47 -19.71 -3.88 2.82
CA GLY A 47 -20.32 -3.70 4.15
C GLY A 47 -20.39 -5.00 4.94
N GLU A 48 -20.77 -6.10 4.29
CA GLU A 48 -20.85 -7.43 4.91
C GLU A 48 -19.47 -7.90 5.34
N VAL A 49 -18.46 -7.74 4.48
CA VAL A 49 -17.07 -8.07 4.82
C VAL A 49 -16.54 -7.18 5.93
N SER A 50 -16.82 -5.88 5.91
CA SER A 50 -16.43 -4.95 6.99
C SER A 50 -17.01 -5.40 8.33
N THR A 51 -18.29 -5.76 8.38
CA THR A 51 -18.95 -6.24 9.60
C THR A 51 -18.32 -7.54 10.10
N ALA A 52 -18.17 -8.54 9.23
CA ALA A 52 -17.60 -9.83 9.60
C ALA A 52 -16.14 -9.73 10.06
N VAL A 53 -15.30 -8.98 9.33
CA VAL A 53 -13.90 -8.74 9.73
C VAL A 53 -13.83 -7.97 11.06
N SER A 54 -14.66 -6.95 11.27
CA SER A 54 -14.69 -6.19 12.53
C SER A 54 -15.07 -7.05 13.74
N ALA A 55 -15.91 -8.07 13.54
CA ALA A 55 -16.27 -9.04 14.58
C ALA A 55 -15.16 -10.07 14.86
N ALA A 56 -14.28 -10.32 13.89
CA ALA A 56 -13.28 -11.38 13.94
C ALA A 56 -11.87 -10.92 14.36
N VAL A 57 -11.67 -9.62 14.60
CA VAL A 57 -10.38 -9.03 15.01
C VAL A 57 -10.46 -8.45 16.42
N PRO A 58 -9.32 -8.24 17.12
CA PRO A 58 -9.30 -7.54 18.40
C PRO A 58 -10.03 -6.21 18.34
N GLU A 59 -10.83 -5.91 19.38
CA GLU A 59 -11.63 -4.67 19.43
C GLU A 59 -10.78 -3.41 19.33
N SER A 60 -9.52 -3.45 19.79
CA SER A 60 -8.55 -2.36 19.69
C SER A 60 -8.19 -1.97 18.24
N LEU A 61 -8.47 -2.82 17.26
CA LEU A 61 -8.32 -2.55 15.82
C LEU A 61 -9.60 -1.97 15.19
N THR A 62 -10.64 -1.78 15.99
CA THR A 62 -11.95 -1.30 15.57
C THR A 62 -12.34 -0.01 16.28
N PHE A 63 -13.30 0.72 15.74
CA PHE A 63 -13.87 1.93 16.33
C PHE A 63 -15.37 2.02 16.06
N TRP A 64 -16.09 2.74 16.92
CA TRP A 64 -17.52 3.02 16.71
C TRP A 64 -17.69 4.18 15.73
N CYS A 65 -18.48 3.96 14.67
CA CYS A 65 -18.83 4.98 13.70
C CYS A 65 -20.27 5.42 13.93
N THR A 66 -20.45 6.62 14.50
CA THR A 66 -21.79 7.18 14.76
C THR A 66 -22.66 7.29 13.50
N PRO A 67 -22.16 7.83 12.36
CA PRO A 67 -22.98 7.91 11.14
C PRO A 67 -23.46 6.56 10.60
N CYS A 68 -22.69 5.49 10.79
CA CYS A 68 -23.06 4.16 10.30
C CYS A 68 -23.86 3.35 11.33
N GLY A 69 -23.85 3.75 12.61
CA GLY A 69 -24.42 2.95 13.69
C GLY A 69 -23.75 1.57 13.84
N ALA A 70 -22.46 1.48 13.51
CA ALA A 70 -21.73 0.22 13.42
C ALA A 70 -20.28 0.36 13.91
N ARG A 71 -19.71 -0.78 14.33
CA ARG A 71 -18.29 -0.89 14.67
C ARG A 71 -17.49 -1.28 13.43
N HIS A 72 -16.47 -0.49 13.10
CA HIS A 72 -15.62 -0.70 11.93
C HIS A 72 -14.19 -0.97 12.33
N ILE A 73 -13.56 -1.94 11.69
CA ILE A 73 -12.12 -2.03 11.59
C ILE A 73 -11.55 -0.76 10.91
N SER A 74 -10.35 -0.35 11.32
CA SER A 74 -9.63 0.76 10.70
C SER A 74 -9.56 0.61 9.17
N GLY A 75 -9.92 1.68 8.45
CA GLY A 75 -9.92 1.69 6.99
C GLY A 75 -8.53 1.44 6.38
N LEU A 76 -7.48 2.01 6.97
CA LEU A 76 -6.10 1.81 6.54
C LEU A 76 -5.68 0.33 6.66
N LEU A 77 -6.06 -0.30 7.78
CA LEU A 77 -5.78 -1.72 8.01
C LEU A 77 -6.62 -2.60 7.08
N PHE A 78 -7.91 -2.29 6.91
CA PHE A 78 -8.82 -3.01 6.01
C PHE A 78 -8.30 -3.05 4.58
N GLN A 79 -7.87 -1.90 4.05
CA GLN A 79 -7.36 -1.78 2.68
C GLN A 79 -6.06 -2.56 2.48
N GLN A 80 -5.11 -2.44 3.41
CA GLN A 80 -3.80 -3.08 3.26
C GLN A 80 -3.85 -4.59 3.54
N ALA A 81 -4.59 -5.03 4.56
CA ALA A 81 -4.65 -6.45 4.93
C ALA A 81 -5.53 -7.28 3.98
N GLY A 82 -6.50 -6.67 3.29
CA GLY A 82 -7.37 -7.36 2.34
C GLY A 82 -6.60 -8.08 1.23
N LEU A 83 -5.59 -7.43 0.65
CA LEU A 83 -4.71 -8.05 -0.35
C LEU A 83 -4.07 -9.33 0.21
N PHE A 84 -3.53 -9.27 1.42
CA PHE A 84 -2.85 -10.41 2.06
C PHE A 84 -3.82 -11.49 2.57
N GLY A 85 -5.10 -11.19 2.67
CA GLY A 85 -6.17 -12.16 2.80
C GLY A 85 -6.52 -12.89 1.50
N SER A 86 -5.76 -12.66 0.41
CA SER A 86 -6.07 -13.14 -0.95
C SER A 86 -7.42 -12.65 -1.47
N VAL A 87 -7.78 -11.40 -1.18
CA VAL A 87 -9.03 -10.78 -1.62
C VAL A 87 -8.79 -9.83 -2.79
N ARG A 88 -9.64 -9.90 -3.80
CA ARG A 88 -9.73 -8.89 -4.87
C ARG A 88 -10.93 -7.98 -4.67
N VAL A 89 -10.80 -6.77 -5.19
CA VAL A 89 -11.88 -5.79 -5.28
C VAL A 89 -12.46 -5.83 -6.68
N GLY A 90 -13.78 -5.91 -6.77
CA GLY A 90 -14.56 -5.82 -8.01
C GLY A 90 -15.72 -4.84 -7.86
N ALA A 91 -16.46 -4.69 -8.95
CA ALA A 91 -17.69 -3.91 -8.99
C ALA A 91 -18.79 -4.74 -9.64
N GLU A 92 -19.92 -4.89 -8.94
CA GLU A 92 -21.12 -5.53 -9.47
C GLU A 92 -22.30 -4.59 -9.31
N ARG A 93 -22.99 -4.29 -10.42
CA ARG A 93 -24.16 -3.38 -10.44
C ARG A 93 -23.90 -2.05 -9.71
N GLY A 94 -22.70 -1.49 -9.89
CA GLY A 94 -22.29 -0.23 -9.28
C GLY A 94 -21.93 -0.30 -7.78
N LYS A 95 -21.87 -1.49 -7.18
CA LYS A 95 -21.48 -1.70 -5.79
C LYS A 95 -20.11 -2.36 -5.69
N THR A 96 -19.33 -2.00 -4.68
CA THR A 96 -18.06 -2.67 -4.36
C THR A 96 -18.32 -4.07 -3.83
N VAL A 97 -17.77 -5.05 -4.53
CA VAL A 97 -17.79 -6.46 -4.14
C VAL A 97 -16.36 -6.92 -3.87
N LEU A 98 -16.19 -7.67 -2.80
CA LEU A 98 -14.93 -8.33 -2.45
C LEU A 98 -15.08 -9.82 -2.72
N SER A 99 -14.08 -10.42 -3.36
CA SER A 99 -14.12 -11.85 -3.72
C SER A 99 -12.75 -12.49 -3.50
N PRO A 100 -12.69 -13.83 -3.36
CA PRO A 100 -11.41 -14.53 -3.35
C PRO A 100 -10.64 -14.28 -4.66
N LEU A 101 -9.31 -14.25 -4.57
CA LEU A 101 -8.44 -14.38 -5.73
C LEU A 101 -8.57 -15.79 -6.32
N GLY A 102 -8.54 -15.89 -7.65
CA GLY A 102 -8.57 -17.20 -8.34
C GLY A 102 -7.33 -18.06 -8.07
N SER A 103 -6.21 -17.41 -7.74
CA SER A 103 -4.99 -18.07 -7.24
C SER A 103 -4.65 -17.48 -5.88
N PRO A 104 -5.08 -18.11 -4.76
CA PRO A 104 -4.80 -17.62 -3.43
C PRO A 104 -3.35 -17.88 -3.05
N PHE A 105 -2.81 -17.02 -2.18
CA PHE A 105 -1.49 -17.18 -1.57
C PHE A 105 -1.60 -17.15 -0.04
N PRO A 106 -0.64 -17.73 0.70
CA PRO A 106 -0.68 -17.71 2.16
C PRO A 106 -0.50 -16.28 2.69
N VAL A 107 -1.04 -16.02 3.89
CA VAL A 107 -0.72 -14.78 4.63
C VAL A 107 0.80 -14.75 4.83
N PRO A 108 1.51 -13.68 4.46
CA PRO A 108 2.97 -13.64 4.58
C PRO A 108 3.44 -13.73 6.03
N GLU A 109 4.51 -14.49 6.27
CA GLU A 109 5.19 -14.51 7.57
C GLU A 109 6.06 -13.26 7.75
N ALA A 110 6.71 -12.82 6.67
CA ALA A 110 7.57 -11.66 6.59
C ALA A 110 7.45 -10.97 5.23
N ALA A 111 7.91 -9.72 5.15
CA ALA A 111 7.95 -8.99 3.89
C ALA A 111 9.01 -9.55 2.94
N SER A 112 8.68 -9.62 1.66
CA SER A 112 9.59 -9.99 0.56
C SER A 112 9.35 -9.10 -0.66
N GLY A 113 10.36 -9.01 -1.53
CA GLY A 113 10.28 -8.26 -2.80
C GLY A 113 10.23 -6.73 -2.66
N THR A 114 10.44 -6.17 -1.46
CA THR A 114 10.37 -4.71 -1.25
C THR A 114 11.45 -3.97 -2.06
N GLN A 115 12.67 -4.51 -2.15
CA GLN A 115 13.72 -3.92 -2.99
C GLN A 115 13.31 -3.84 -4.46
N ASP A 116 12.71 -4.90 -5.01
CA ASP A 116 12.26 -4.92 -6.40
C ASP A 116 11.09 -3.95 -6.63
N LEU A 117 10.20 -3.81 -5.65
CA LEU A 117 9.14 -2.81 -5.68
C LEU A 117 9.71 -1.38 -5.70
N VAL A 118 10.75 -1.09 -4.90
CA VAL A 118 11.43 0.20 -4.91
C VAL A 118 12.14 0.44 -6.25
N ARG A 119 12.82 -0.56 -6.82
CA ARG A 119 13.42 -0.44 -8.17
C ARG A 119 12.36 -0.16 -9.23
N ALA A 120 11.23 -0.87 -9.19
CA ALA A 120 10.13 -0.66 -10.12
C ALA A 120 9.57 0.75 -9.99
N TYR A 121 9.34 1.25 -8.76
CA TYR A 121 8.94 2.62 -8.52
C TYR A 121 9.92 3.60 -9.15
N LEU A 122 11.22 3.49 -8.86
CA LEU A 122 12.23 4.44 -9.36
C LEU A 122 12.37 4.39 -10.89
N ARG A 123 12.11 3.24 -11.52
CA ARG A 123 12.10 3.14 -12.99
C ARG A 123 10.90 3.84 -13.61
N PHE A 124 9.72 3.75 -13.00
CA PHE A 124 8.48 4.29 -13.58
C PHE A 124 8.19 5.73 -13.18
N LEU A 125 8.53 6.09 -11.94
CA LEU A 125 8.15 7.34 -11.27
C LEU A 125 9.36 8.11 -10.73
N GLY A 126 10.59 7.62 -10.97
CA GLY A 126 11.81 8.32 -10.63
C GLY A 126 12.30 9.29 -11.72
N PRO A 127 13.41 10.01 -11.48
CA PRO A 127 14.21 9.98 -10.26
C PRO A 127 13.46 10.47 -9.02
N ALA A 128 13.66 9.81 -7.87
CA ALA A 128 12.97 10.18 -6.64
C ALA A 128 13.83 10.02 -5.39
N THR A 129 13.48 10.75 -4.34
CA THR A 129 14.03 10.65 -3.00
C THR A 129 13.48 9.44 -2.26
N ARG A 130 14.17 9.00 -1.20
CA ARG A 130 13.66 7.97 -0.28
C ARG A 130 12.34 8.39 0.38
N ALA A 131 12.12 9.70 0.55
CA ALA A 131 10.90 10.22 1.18
C ALA A 131 9.68 10.06 0.28
N GLU A 132 9.82 10.36 -1.02
CA GLU A 132 8.76 10.15 -2.02
C GLU A 132 8.41 8.67 -2.15
N VAL A 133 9.43 7.79 -2.25
CA VAL A 133 9.19 6.33 -2.27
C VAL A 133 8.45 5.87 -1.01
N ALA A 134 8.82 6.38 0.17
CA ALA A 134 8.17 6.04 1.42
C ALA A 134 6.71 6.52 1.48
N ALA A 135 6.47 7.75 1.04
CA ALA A 135 5.13 8.32 0.96
C ALA A 135 4.24 7.48 0.03
N PHE A 136 4.72 7.15 -1.17
CA PHE A 136 3.99 6.31 -2.12
C PHE A 136 3.65 4.93 -1.56
N LEU A 137 4.59 4.29 -0.86
CA LEU A 137 4.40 2.97 -0.25
C LEU A 137 3.63 3.02 1.09
N GLY A 138 3.19 4.20 1.52
CA GLY A 138 2.44 4.41 2.76
C GLY A 138 3.25 4.12 4.03
N THR A 139 4.57 4.30 3.97
CA THR A 139 5.52 3.98 5.06
C THR A 139 6.39 5.18 5.41
N ARG A 140 7.35 4.99 6.32
CA ARG A 140 8.32 6.00 6.73
C ARG A 140 9.66 5.81 6.03
N PRO A 141 10.41 6.89 5.74
CA PRO A 141 11.74 6.80 5.14
C PRO A 141 12.70 5.91 5.94
N THR A 142 12.56 5.90 7.27
CA THR A 142 13.37 5.07 8.17
C THR A 142 13.14 3.57 7.99
N ALA A 143 11.91 3.17 7.63
CA ALA A 143 11.57 1.76 7.39
C ALA A 143 12.11 1.28 6.03
N ILE A 144 12.18 2.17 5.03
CA ILE A 144 12.70 1.83 3.70
C ILE A 144 14.23 1.72 3.70
N ARG A 145 14.93 2.49 4.53
CA ARG A 145 16.40 2.56 4.52
C ARG A 145 17.12 1.18 4.53
N PRO A 146 16.73 0.19 5.36
CA PRO A 146 17.37 -1.13 5.37
C PRO A 146 17.10 -1.98 4.12
N VAL A 147 16.03 -1.65 3.37
CA VAL A 147 15.61 -2.36 2.16
C VAL A 147 15.75 -1.49 0.91
N TRP A 148 16.64 -0.49 0.95
CA TRP A 148 16.99 0.29 -0.22
C TRP A 148 17.78 -0.59 -1.18
N PRO A 149 17.41 -0.65 -2.48
CA PRO A 149 18.09 -1.53 -3.41
C PRO A 149 19.48 -1.01 -3.78
N GLU A 150 20.38 -1.93 -4.06
CA GLU A 150 21.64 -1.66 -4.75
C GLU A 150 21.39 -1.39 -6.26
N GLY A 151 22.43 -0.93 -6.96
CA GLY A 151 22.37 -0.62 -8.40
C GLY A 151 21.61 0.68 -8.71
N LEU A 152 21.61 1.61 -7.76
CA LEU A 152 21.05 2.94 -7.94
C LEU A 152 22.18 3.97 -7.98
N VAL A 153 22.01 4.99 -8.81
CA VAL A 153 22.88 6.16 -8.84
C VAL A 153 22.15 7.38 -8.27
N GLU A 154 22.92 8.25 -7.63
CA GLU A 154 22.43 9.57 -7.23
C GLU A 154 22.46 10.52 -8.44
N VAL A 155 21.36 11.23 -8.66
CA VAL A 155 21.21 12.24 -9.71
C VAL A 155 20.71 13.54 -9.11
N SER A 156 21.02 14.66 -9.77
CA SER A 156 20.51 15.98 -9.38
C SER A 156 19.44 16.43 -10.36
N VAL A 157 18.22 16.65 -9.86
CA VAL A 157 17.10 17.22 -10.63
C VAL A 157 16.78 18.58 -10.01
N ASP A 158 16.98 19.65 -10.79
CA ASP A 158 16.76 21.03 -10.34
C ASP A 158 17.41 21.37 -8.97
N GLY A 159 18.61 20.84 -8.75
CA GLY A 159 19.39 21.02 -7.51
C GLY A 159 19.01 20.10 -6.35
N THR A 160 18.02 19.22 -6.54
CA THR A 160 17.59 18.23 -5.54
C THR A 160 18.23 16.88 -5.84
N SER A 161 18.86 16.28 -4.82
CA SER A 161 19.40 14.92 -4.88
C SER A 161 18.26 13.90 -4.90
N ALA A 162 18.28 13.01 -5.89
CA ALA A 162 17.34 11.93 -6.10
C ALA A 162 18.07 10.66 -6.56
N TRP A 163 17.34 9.54 -6.63
CA TRP A 163 17.90 8.25 -7.01
C TRP A 163 17.22 7.71 -8.27
N LEU A 164 17.99 7.01 -9.10
CA LEU A 164 17.53 6.33 -10.31
C LEU A 164 18.28 5.00 -10.46
N PRO A 165 17.67 3.94 -11.03
CA PRO A 165 18.44 2.75 -11.39
C PRO A 165 19.55 3.09 -12.37
N GLU A 166 20.74 2.53 -12.16
CA GLU A 166 21.91 2.79 -13.02
C GLU A 166 21.62 2.48 -14.49
N SER A 167 20.84 1.43 -14.75
CA SER A 167 20.42 1.03 -16.09
C SER A 167 19.54 2.04 -16.83
N GLU A 168 18.92 2.99 -16.12
CA GLU A 168 18.00 3.97 -16.70
C GLU A 168 18.66 5.33 -16.98
N VAL A 169 19.93 5.52 -16.58
CA VAL A 169 20.64 6.80 -16.69
C VAL A 169 20.79 7.25 -18.15
N GLU A 170 21.23 6.34 -19.02
CA GLU A 170 21.43 6.67 -20.43
C GLU A 170 20.10 6.91 -21.15
N ALA A 171 19.05 6.17 -20.78
CA ALA A 171 17.70 6.43 -21.26
C ALA A 171 17.20 7.82 -20.85
N LEU A 172 17.41 8.22 -19.59
CA LEU A 172 17.04 9.55 -19.09
C LEU A 172 17.83 10.68 -19.77
N ARG A 173 19.14 10.49 -19.99
CA ARG A 173 19.99 11.48 -20.69
C ARG A 173 19.66 11.63 -22.16
N GLY A 174 19.31 10.52 -22.82
CA GLY A 174 18.89 10.49 -24.22
C GLY A 174 17.44 10.90 -24.45
N ALA A 175 16.65 11.05 -23.38
CA ALA A 175 15.24 11.41 -23.49
C ALA A 175 15.09 12.79 -24.16
N PRO A 176 14.21 12.93 -25.16
CA PRO A 176 13.94 14.23 -25.74
C PRO A 176 13.39 15.15 -24.66
N ARG A 177 13.79 16.42 -24.69
CA ARG A 177 13.13 17.43 -23.85
C ARG A 177 11.64 17.42 -24.16
N ALA A 178 10.83 17.51 -23.12
CA ALA A 178 9.39 17.66 -23.28
C ALA A 178 9.13 18.88 -24.16
N ASP A 179 8.36 18.68 -25.23
CA ASP A 179 7.89 19.79 -26.05
C ASP A 179 6.92 20.62 -25.20
N ALA A 180 7.27 21.88 -24.98
CA ALA A 180 6.52 22.83 -24.16
C ALA A 180 5.08 23.04 -24.67
N GLY A 181 4.75 22.66 -25.91
CA GLY A 181 3.40 22.68 -26.46
C GLY A 181 2.56 21.42 -26.21
N THR A 182 3.14 20.34 -25.66
CA THR A 182 2.42 19.07 -25.50
C THR A 182 1.50 19.11 -24.28
N VAL A 183 0.19 18.92 -24.51
CA VAL A 183 -0.81 18.71 -23.46
C VAL A 183 -1.16 17.22 -23.36
N ARG A 184 -1.13 16.66 -22.14
CA ARG A 184 -1.55 15.28 -21.86
C ARG A 184 -2.84 15.29 -21.02
N LEU A 185 -3.86 14.58 -21.50
CA LEU A 185 -5.08 14.35 -20.73
C LEU A 185 -4.89 13.08 -19.90
N LEU A 186 -4.87 13.24 -18.58
CA LEU A 186 -4.70 12.15 -17.63
C LEU A 186 -6.04 11.84 -16.94
N PRO A 187 -6.40 10.55 -16.78
CA PRO A 187 -7.59 10.18 -16.02
C PRO A 187 -7.41 10.49 -14.53
N PRO A 188 -8.51 10.59 -13.75
CA PRO A 188 -8.42 10.67 -12.30
C PRO A 188 -7.63 9.50 -11.71
N GLY A 189 -6.68 9.81 -10.82
CA GLY A 189 -5.83 8.80 -10.17
C GLY A 189 -4.71 8.24 -11.04
N ASP A 190 -4.37 8.89 -12.17
CA ASP A 190 -3.23 8.48 -13.00
C ASP A 190 -1.93 8.48 -12.17
N PRO A 191 -1.12 7.40 -12.19
CA PRO A 191 0.12 7.30 -11.43
C PRO A 191 1.11 8.45 -11.66
N PHE A 192 1.08 9.11 -12.82
CA PHE A 192 1.92 10.26 -13.11
C PHE A 192 1.68 11.44 -12.13
N LEU A 193 0.48 11.53 -11.55
CA LEU A 193 0.11 12.56 -10.57
C LEU A 193 0.09 12.04 -9.12
N GLN A 194 0.47 10.78 -8.90
CA GLN A 194 0.47 10.15 -7.57
C GLN A 194 1.87 9.92 -7.02
N ALA A 195 2.91 10.25 -7.80
CA ALA A 195 4.33 10.14 -7.44
C ALA A 195 4.83 11.37 -6.69
#